data_AF-A0A136N968-F1
#
_entry.id   AF-A0A136N968-F1
#
_cell.length_a   1.000
_cell.length_b   1.000
_cell.length_c   1.000
_cell.angle_alpha   90.00
_cell.angle_beta   90.00
_cell.angle_gamma   90.00
#
_symmetry.space_group_name_H-M   'P 1'
#
loop_
_entity.id
_entity.type
_entity.pdbx_description
1 polymer ?
#
loop_
_entity_poly.entity_id
_entity_poly.type
_entity_poly.pdbx_seq_one_letter_code
_entity_poly.pdbx_strand_id
1 'polypeptide(L)'
;MPSILQQKIPIEQILKFAKTNEEKANVYLLAGIEKYDKALPYIQKMYEYNPTSDGLSFLLLREINKIEDFVFTPYYTLFQPSLSYDFWNSKGNPSIQQILKRSETDRIYAKEVLRFINKVDILKVDNPFLWQSSKAYLLFITRDYHSCLTLINQLEKSAPDQALNQIKIIKALALTAKQKRGEALIPTETQSTLIANKNNSQFIFAIGKELEYLGNSTDAALLYSKLANTFNKEEADANKIVFWKMKTKERKAYHTDEYFVDYFDYSDFVYTTEQTQNLIENIQKNKEHKDSFSVFKYEVLKDQIPKLYDLLGTKYIRQNKLENALATFEKSGNQYWNRAYTLWDDKLNIFDQNPFYNLKYTPQFITPIEKIRLNKYTVTKQLINYLQKAENPNEKNRDYYYFLVANAYYNMGREGNISMMRRLNGWSGYYLSNIEDEIEFRQSNLAKHYYLLAKQYAQTKKFEALCLRMVVRCEKHKIEYNIIEDRFSENDNVDSMISLNKYYLDLKKNYSDYFDDLVSNCDNFKAYFEARR
;
A
#
# COMPACT_ATOMS: atom_id res chain seq x y z
N MET A 1 8.26 7.91 36.60
CA MET A 1 8.08 8.87 37.72
C MET A 1 6.75 9.57 37.52
N PRO A 2 5.76 9.39 38.41
CA PRO A 2 4.55 10.19 38.38
C PRO A 2 4.94 11.63 38.73
N SER A 3 4.62 12.60 37.86
CA SER A 3 4.97 14.00 38.12
C SER A 3 4.25 14.51 39.36
N ILE A 4 4.99 15.21 40.22
CA ILE A 4 4.58 15.73 41.53
C ILE A 4 3.56 16.89 41.42
N LEU A 5 2.98 17.16 40.24
CA LEU A 5 2.08 18.28 39.96
C LEU A 5 0.61 17.85 39.75
N GLN A 6 0.13 16.85 40.49
CA GLN A 6 -1.27 16.38 40.42
C GLN A 6 -2.25 17.12 41.35
N GLN A 7 -1.98 18.38 41.70
CA GLN A 7 -3.04 19.30 42.14
C GLN A 7 -3.26 20.36 41.06
N LYS A 8 -4.37 20.25 40.32
CA LYS A 8 -4.83 21.28 39.37
C LYS A 8 -5.36 22.48 40.14
N ILE A 9 -4.46 23.36 40.59
CA ILE A 9 -4.85 24.69 41.07
C ILE A 9 -5.41 25.45 39.85
N PRO A 10 -6.66 25.98 39.91
CA PRO A 10 -7.22 26.76 38.82
C PRO A 10 -6.32 27.96 38.48
N ILE A 11 -6.14 28.24 37.20
CA ILE A 11 -5.23 29.31 36.74
C ILE A 11 -5.62 30.67 37.33
N GLU A 12 -6.92 30.89 37.57
CA GLU A 12 -7.47 32.09 38.19
C GLU A 12 -6.98 32.30 39.62
N GLN A 13 -6.67 31.22 40.35
CA GLN A 13 -6.09 31.33 41.69
C GLN A 13 -4.61 31.70 41.64
N ILE A 14 -3.87 31.18 40.66
CA ILE A 14 -2.45 31.48 40.45
C ILE A 14 -2.29 32.95 40.00
N LEU A 15 -3.18 33.43 39.13
CA LEU A 15 -3.15 34.81 38.63
C LEU A 15 -3.32 35.88 39.73
N LYS A 16 -3.86 35.53 40.91
CA LYS A 16 -3.94 36.45 42.06
C LYS A 16 -2.55 36.84 42.59
N PHE A 17 -1.54 36.02 42.33
CA PHE A 17 -0.17 36.28 42.75
C PHE A 17 0.65 37.04 41.70
N ALA A 18 0.17 37.11 40.45
CA ALA A 18 0.81 37.85 39.36
C ALA A 18 0.35 39.33 39.38
N LYS A 19 1.29 40.24 39.64
CA LYS A 19 1.08 41.67 39.80
C LYS A 19 1.15 42.42 38.47
N THR A 20 2.06 42.02 37.59
CA THR A 20 2.26 42.68 36.29
C THR A 20 1.57 41.91 35.15
N ASN A 21 1.33 42.59 34.03
CA ASN A 21 0.82 41.91 32.83
C ASN A 21 1.82 40.89 32.29
N GLU A 22 3.12 41.15 32.42
CA GLU A 22 4.18 40.21 32.06
C GLU A 22 4.11 38.94 32.91
N GLU A 23 3.99 39.06 34.24
CA GLU A 23 3.83 37.92 35.15
C GLU A 23 2.56 37.12 34.81
N LYS A 24 1.45 37.81 34.52
CA LYS A 24 0.21 37.15 34.10
C LYS A 24 0.39 36.40 32.79
N ALA A 25 1.05 36.99 31.79
CA ALA A 25 1.35 36.34 30.53
C ALA A 25 2.23 35.08 30.74
N ASN A 26 3.23 35.15 31.63
CA ASN A 26 4.09 34.02 31.97
C ASN A 26 3.33 32.88 32.66
N VAL A 27 2.32 33.19 33.50
CA VAL A 27 1.43 32.16 34.06
C VAL A 27 0.67 31.42 32.94
N TYR A 28 0.13 32.15 31.96
CA TYR A 28 -0.54 31.53 30.81
C TYR A 28 0.43 30.75 29.91
N LEU A 29 1.67 31.21 29.76
CA LEU A 29 2.71 30.50 29.02
C LEU A 29 2.98 29.13 29.64
N LEU A 30 3.30 29.10 30.94
CA LEU A 30 3.60 27.85 31.65
C LEU A 30 2.41 26.88 31.60
N ALA A 31 1.20 27.39 31.82
CA ALA A 31 -0.01 26.58 31.72
C ALA A 31 -0.26 26.07 30.29
N GLY A 32 0.05 26.86 29.27
CA GLY A 32 -0.11 26.52 27.86
C GLY A 32 0.91 25.50 27.35
N ILE A 33 2.15 25.52 27.84
CA ILE A 33 3.22 24.60 27.41
C ILE A 33 2.86 23.15 27.74
N GLU A 34 2.22 22.92 28.90
CA GLU A 34 1.77 21.60 29.36
C GLU A 34 0.50 21.09 28.65
N LYS A 35 -0.12 21.90 27.77
CA LYS A 35 -1.31 21.49 27.03
C LYS A 35 -0.95 20.63 25.82
N TYR A 36 -1.24 19.33 25.96
CA TYR A 36 -1.23 18.36 24.88
C TYR A 36 -2.43 18.53 23.92
N ASP A 37 -3.53 19.13 24.40
CA ASP A 37 -4.72 19.48 23.63
C ASP A 37 -4.68 20.95 23.15
N LYS A 38 -5.83 21.54 22.84
CA LYS A 38 -5.95 22.89 22.23
C LYS A 38 -5.48 23.99 23.20
N ALA A 39 -4.48 24.80 22.81
CA ALA A 39 -3.98 25.89 23.66
C ALA A 39 -4.37 27.31 23.21
N LEU A 40 -5.25 27.46 22.20
CA LEU A 40 -5.69 28.77 21.70
C LEU A 40 -6.15 29.76 22.80
N PRO A 41 -6.93 29.36 23.83
CA PRO A 41 -7.33 30.30 24.89
C PRO A 41 -6.14 30.90 25.66
N TYR A 42 -5.06 30.14 25.85
CA TYR A 42 -3.85 30.61 26.53
C TYR A 42 -3.07 31.60 25.66
N ILE A 43 -2.97 31.31 24.36
CA ILE A 43 -2.35 32.22 23.38
C ILE A 43 -3.10 33.55 23.33
N GLN A 44 -4.43 33.52 23.31
CA GLN A 44 -5.28 34.71 23.34
C GLN A 44 -5.02 35.54 24.59
N LYS A 45 -5.00 34.90 25.77
CA LYS A 45 -4.73 35.59 27.04
C LYS A 45 -3.31 36.17 27.10
N MET A 46 -2.31 35.45 26.61
CA MET A 46 -0.95 35.98 26.51
C MET A 46 -0.88 37.22 25.61
N TYR A 47 -1.55 37.21 24.46
CA TYR A 47 -1.62 38.38 23.57
C TYR A 47 -2.31 39.58 24.23
N GLU A 48 -3.40 39.34 24.98
CA GLU A 48 -4.09 40.39 25.75
C GLU A 48 -3.18 41.05 26.81
N TYR A 49 -2.36 40.26 27.50
CA TYR A 49 -1.50 40.77 28.58
C TYR A 49 -0.17 41.34 28.08
N ASN A 50 0.56 40.58 27.26
CA ASN A 50 1.90 40.94 26.79
C ASN A 50 2.13 40.45 25.34
N PRO A 51 1.70 41.24 24.33
CA PRO A 51 1.82 40.84 22.92
C PRO A 51 3.28 40.78 22.42
N THR A 52 4.21 41.46 23.09
CA THR A 52 5.65 41.47 22.77
C THR A 52 6.43 40.33 23.45
N SER A 53 5.76 39.41 24.16
CA SER A 53 6.43 38.26 24.76
C SER A 53 6.92 37.28 23.69
N ASP A 54 8.19 36.88 23.75
CA ASP A 54 8.76 35.80 22.96
C ASP A 54 8.04 34.45 23.19
N GLY A 55 7.64 34.20 24.44
CA GLY A 55 6.84 33.05 24.85
C GLY A 55 5.50 32.93 24.11
N LEU A 56 4.89 34.05 23.72
CA LEU A 56 3.66 34.03 22.92
C LEU A 56 3.92 33.43 21.53
N SER A 57 4.98 33.87 20.86
CA SER A 57 5.41 33.35 19.55
C SER A 57 5.80 31.87 19.63
N PHE A 58 6.48 31.46 20.71
CA PHE A 58 6.78 30.06 20.98
C PHE A 58 5.52 29.20 21.15
N LEU A 59 4.54 29.68 21.91
CA LEU A 59 3.30 28.93 22.14
C LEU A 59 2.46 28.82 20.85
N LEU A 60 2.45 29.85 20.00
CA LEU A 60 1.84 29.79 18.68
C LEU A 60 2.48 28.72 17.79
N LEU A 61 3.81 28.67 17.74
CA LEU A 61 4.55 27.64 16.98
C LEU A 61 4.20 26.23 17.46
N ARG A 62 4.17 26.00 18.77
CA ARG A 62 3.74 24.72 19.35
C ARG A 62 2.32 24.36 18.94
N GLU A 63 1.41 25.33 18.94
CA GLU A 63 0.02 25.11 18.54
C GLU A 63 -0.11 24.73 17.07
N ILE A 64 0.67 25.37 16.20
CA ILE A 64 0.71 25.05 14.77
C ILE A 64 1.28 23.66 14.53
N ASN A 65 2.34 23.27 15.23
CA ASN A 65 2.90 21.91 15.14
C ASN A 65 1.89 20.84 15.59
N LYS A 66 1.07 21.13 16.61
CA LYS A 66 -0.02 20.24 17.00
C LYS A 66 -1.08 20.15 15.91
N ILE A 67 -1.49 21.28 15.34
CA ILE A 67 -2.47 21.31 14.24
C ILE A 67 -1.96 20.53 13.03
N GLU A 68 -0.67 20.65 12.71
CA GLU A 68 -0.01 19.87 11.67
C GLU A 68 -0.17 18.37 11.91
N ASP A 69 0.18 17.86 13.10
CA ASP A 69 0.00 16.44 13.45
C ASP A 69 -1.49 16.04 13.43
N PHE A 70 -2.37 16.86 14.00
CA PHE A 70 -3.81 16.60 14.05
C PHE A 70 -4.45 16.51 12.66
N VAL A 71 -4.02 17.35 11.72
CA VAL A 71 -4.62 17.40 10.38
C VAL A 71 -3.89 16.50 9.40
N PHE A 72 -2.56 16.65 9.28
CA PHE A 72 -1.78 16.07 8.19
C PHE A 72 -1.33 14.63 8.44
N THR A 73 -1.09 14.21 9.69
CA THR A 73 -0.82 12.78 9.97
C THR A 73 -2.02 11.94 9.49
N PRO A 74 -3.27 12.18 9.95
CA PRO A 74 -4.44 11.48 9.41
C PRO A 74 -4.66 11.63 7.91
N TYR A 75 -4.43 12.83 7.37
CA TYR A 75 -4.74 13.13 5.97
C TYR A 75 -3.76 12.46 5.00
N TYR A 76 -2.46 12.45 5.28
CA TYR A 76 -1.45 11.91 4.36
C TYR A 76 -1.14 10.45 4.61
N THR A 77 -1.06 10.01 5.87
CA THR A 77 -0.61 8.64 6.20
C THR A 77 -1.74 7.71 6.60
N LEU A 78 -2.93 8.25 6.90
CA LEU A 78 -4.08 7.52 7.45
C LEU A 78 -3.80 6.87 8.81
N PHE A 79 -2.82 7.38 9.56
CA PHE A 79 -2.61 7.06 10.98
C PHE A 79 -3.33 8.05 11.89
N GLN A 80 -3.51 7.69 13.16
CA GLN A 80 -3.94 8.67 14.15
C GLN A 80 -2.82 9.67 14.46
N PRO A 81 -3.14 10.92 14.87
CA PRO A 81 -2.15 11.86 15.37
C PRO A 81 -1.42 11.31 16.59
N SER A 82 -0.15 11.68 16.72
CA SER A 82 0.72 11.24 17.82
C SER A 82 0.23 11.71 19.19
N LEU A 83 -0.38 12.90 19.24
CA LEU A 83 -0.89 13.52 20.48
C LEU A 83 -2.36 13.16 20.77
N SER A 84 -2.85 12.00 20.33
CA SER A 84 -4.22 11.58 20.63
C SER A 84 -4.37 11.01 22.05
N TYR A 85 -5.30 11.59 22.82
CA TYR A 85 -5.65 11.14 24.18
C TYR A 85 -6.22 9.70 24.22
N ASP A 86 -6.75 9.23 23.09
CA ASP A 86 -7.50 7.97 22.99
C ASP A 86 -6.68 6.75 22.58
N PHE A 87 -5.35 6.88 22.44
CA PHE A 87 -4.48 5.79 21.96
C PHE A 87 -4.63 4.49 22.78
N TRP A 88 -4.96 4.60 24.06
CA TRP A 88 -5.17 3.46 24.96
C TRP A 88 -6.64 3.20 25.35
N ASN A 89 -7.58 4.09 24.98
CA ASN A 89 -8.97 4.04 25.45
C ASN A 89 -10.00 3.63 24.38
N SER A 90 -9.62 3.55 23.10
CA SER A 90 -10.55 3.08 22.07
C SER A 90 -10.64 1.54 22.05
N LYS A 91 -11.85 0.99 22.23
CA LYS A 91 -12.16 -0.45 22.16
C LYS A 91 -12.07 -1.03 20.73
N GLY A 92 -11.16 -0.51 19.89
CA GLY A 92 -10.94 -0.95 18.51
C GLY A 92 -10.23 0.11 17.65
N ASN A 93 -9.53 -0.34 16.61
CA ASN A 93 -8.88 0.55 15.64
C ASN A 93 -9.94 1.37 14.87
N PRO A 94 -9.78 2.71 14.75
CA PRO A 94 -10.73 3.54 14.02
C PRO A 94 -10.75 3.17 12.53
N SER A 95 -11.92 3.26 11.90
CA SER A 95 -12.02 3.13 10.45
C SER A 95 -11.35 4.30 9.73
N ILE A 96 -10.91 4.11 8.48
CA ILE A 96 -10.33 5.18 7.66
C ILE A 96 -11.27 6.39 7.54
N GLN A 97 -12.58 6.16 7.47
CA GLN A 97 -13.57 7.24 7.44
C GLN A 97 -13.55 8.06 8.73
N GLN A 98 -13.42 7.40 9.90
CA GLN A 98 -13.29 8.09 11.19
C GLN A 98 -11.99 8.90 11.27
N ILE A 99 -10.87 8.34 10.79
CA ILE A 99 -9.57 9.02 10.73
C ILE A 99 -9.65 10.29 9.88
N LEU A 100 -10.22 10.19 8.67
CA LEU A 100 -10.38 11.36 7.79
C LEU A 100 -11.39 12.38 8.33
N LYS A 101 -12.50 11.93 8.93
CA LYS A 101 -13.48 12.82 9.58
C LYS A 101 -12.85 13.61 10.73
N ARG A 102 -11.95 12.98 11.49
CA ARG A 102 -11.16 13.66 12.52
C ARG A 102 -10.28 14.76 11.91
N SER A 103 -9.53 14.46 10.85
CA SER A 103 -8.73 15.48 10.12
C SER A 103 -9.57 16.70 9.74
N GLU A 104 -10.77 16.50 9.20
CA GLU A 104 -11.66 17.62 8.84
C GLU A 104 -12.18 18.39 10.07
N THR A 105 -12.39 17.71 11.20
CA THR A 105 -12.74 18.36 12.48
C THR A 105 -11.58 19.22 12.99
N ASP A 106 -10.35 18.71 12.89
CA ASP A 106 -9.15 19.42 13.33
C ASP A 106 -8.83 20.63 12.42
N ARG A 107 -9.22 20.59 11.14
CA ARG A 107 -9.20 21.78 10.26
C ARG A 107 -10.15 22.89 10.73
N ILE A 108 -11.28 22.57 11.38
CA ILE A 108 -12.16 23.59 11.95
C ILE A 108 -11.43 24.34 13.07
N TYR A 109 -10.68 23.61 13.91
CA TYR A 109 -9.85 24.23 14.94
C TYR A 109 -8.71 25.07 14.33
N ALA A 110 -8.06 24.60 13.27
CA ALA A 110 -7.08 25.42 12.53
C ALA A 110 -7.69 26.75 12.04
N LYS A 111 -8.96 26.74 11.59
CA LYS A 111 -9.70 27.97 11.23
C LYS A 111 -9.98 28.88 12.43
N GLU A 112 -10.11 28.36 13.64
CA GLU A 112 -10.24 29.19 14.86
C GLU A 112 -8.94 29.92 15.18
N VAL A 113 -7.81 29.22 15.12
CA VAL A 113 -6.48 29.83 15.30
C VAL A 113 -6.20 30.86 14.21
N LEU A 114 -6.51 30.55 12.95
CA LEU A 114 -6.39 31.50 11.84
C LEU A 114 -7.27 32.75 12.04
N ARG A 115 -8.51 32.58 12.51
CA ARG A 115 -9.40 33.71 12.84
C ARG A 115 -8.82 34.60 13.94
N PHE A 116 -8.15 34.02 14.93
CA PHE A 116 -7.45 34.79 15.96
C PHE A 116 -6.26 35.55 15.37
N ILE A 117 -5.39 34.90 14.59
CA ILE A 117 -4.24 35.57 13.95
C ILE A 117 -4.69 36.73 13.05
N ASN A 118 -5.83 36.60 12.35
CA ASN A 118 -6.38 37.69 11.54
C ASN A 118 -6.84 38.91 12.35
N LYS A 119 -7.08 38.77 13.65
CA LYS A 119 -7.45 39.87 14.57
C LYS A 119 -6.25 40.48 15.29
N VAL A 120 -5.09 39.82 15.24
CA VAL A 120 -3.87 40.30 15.89
C VAL A 120 -3.31 41.51 15.14
N ASP A 121 -3.02 42.56 15.89
CA ASP A 121 -2.18 43.66 15.41
C ASP A 121 -0.74 43.17 15.28
N ILE A 122 -0.33 42.90 14.04
CA ILE A 122 0.97 42.32 13.70
C ILE A 122 2.14 43.23 14.07
N LEU A 123 1.91 44.55 14.23
CA LEU A 123 2.97 45.48 14.60
C LEU A 123 3.32 45.43 16.09
N LYS A 124 2.46 44.79 16.91
CA LYS A 124 2.64 44.68 18.36
C LYS A 124 3.30 43.38 18.82
N VAL A 125 3.48 42.42 17.91
CA VAL A 125 4.11 41.13 18.25
C VAL A 125 5.62 41.20 18.03
N ASP A 126 6.36 40.43 18.84
CA ASP A 126 7.82 40.41 18.80
C ASP A 126 8.39 39.99 17.43
N ASN A 127 7.75 39.00 16.77
CA ASN A 127 8.19 38.50 15.47
C ASN A 127 7.05 38.54 14.42
N PRO A 128 6.80 39.69 13.78
CA PRO A 128 5.75 39.85 12.78
C PRO A 128 5.85 38.85 11.62
N PHE A 129 7.07 38.54 11.18
CA PHE A 129 7.31 37.62 10.07
C PHE A 129 6.88 36.18 10.41
N LEU A 130 7.20 35.72 11.63
CA LEU A 130 6.77 34.41 12.12
C LEU A 130 5.25 34.27 12.12
N TRP A 131 4.55 35.31 12.59
CA TRP A 131 3.10 35.32 12.64
C TRP A 131 2.45 35.34 11.24
N GLN A 132 3.03 36.07 10.29
CA GLN A 132 2.56 36.04 8.90
C GLN A 132 2.87 34.70 8.21
N SER A 133 4.04 34.10 8.50
CA SER A 133 4.39 32.76 7.99
C SER A 133 3.45 31.69 8.56
N SER A 134 3.14 31.80 9.86
CA SER A 134 2.15 30.98 10.57
C SER A 134 0.76 31.12 9.95
N LYS A 135 0.34 32.34 9.61
CA LYS A 135 -0.90 32.62 8.89
C LYS A 135 -0.91 31.95 7.52
N ALA A 136 0.16 32.08 6.73
CA ALA A 136 0.27 31.42 5.44
C ALA A 136 0.14 29.90 5.55
N TYR A 137 0.80 29.29 6.53
CA TYR A 137 0.71 27.86 6.75
C TYR A 137 -0.70 27.41 7.18
N LEU A 138 -1.36 28.16 8.07
CA LEU A 138 -2.75 27.89 8.44
C LEU A 138 -3.73 28.09 7.28
N LEU A 139 -3.48 29.04 6.36
CA LEU A 139 -4.27 29.17 5.13
C LEU A 139 -4.13 27.90 4.26
N PHE A 140 -2.92 27.36 4.13
CA PHE A 140 -2.71 26.06 3.47
C PHE A 140 -3.44 24.92 4.19
N ILE A 141 -3.27 24.76 5.50
CA ILE A 141 -3.94 23.73 6.32
C ILE A 141 -5.46 23.83 6.20
N THR A 142 -6.01 25.04 6.12
CA THR A 142 -7.46 25.26 6.02
C THR A 142 -8.00 25.21 4.58
N ARG A 143 -7.13 24.89 3.62
CA ARG A 143 -7.38 24.78 2.17
C ARG A 143 -7.78 26.09 1.48
N ASP A 144 -7.46 27.24 2.06
CA ASP A 144 -7.54 28.54 1.38
C ASP A 144 -6.25 28.79 0.60
N TYR A 145 -6.06 28.00 -0.47
CA TYR A 145 -4.83 28.03 -1.26
C TYR A 145 -4.62 29.35 -1.99
N HIS A 146 -5.70 30.04 -2.36
CA HIS A 146 -5.59 31.34 -3.04
C HIS A 146 -5.02 32.41 -2.11
N SER A 147 -5.62 32.59 -0.93
CA SER A 147 -5.11 33.54 0.06
C SER A 147 -3.72 33.14 0.56
N CYS A 148 -3.46 31.84 0.72
CA CYS A 148 -2.14 31.31 1.07
C CYS A 148 -1.07 31.77 0.08
N LEU A 149 -1.29 31.57 -1.22
CA LEU A 149 -0.32 31.92 -2.26
C LEU A 149 -0.15 33.43 -2.40
N THR A 150 -1.22 34.20 -2.26
CA THR A 150 -1.13 35.67 -2.23
C THR A 150 -0.22 36.15 -1.13
N LEU A 151 -0.38 35.63 0.10
CA LEU A 151 0.46 35.99 1.24
C LEU A 151 1.90 35.50 1.07
N ILE A 152 2.10 34.27 0.58
CA ILE A 152 3.44 33.70 0.32
C ILE A 152 4.22 34.54 -0.69
N ASN A 153 3.59 34.98 -1.78
CA ASN A 153 4.25 35.81 -2.78
C ASN A 153 4.68 37.19 -2.22
N GLN A 154 4.03 37.66 -1.16
CA GLN A 154 4.45 38.86 -0.42
C GLN A 154 5.63 38.53 0.51
N LEU A 155 5.50 37.46 1.31
CA LEU A 155 6.52 37.04 2.28
C LEU A 155 7.84 36.63 1.63
N GLU A 156 7.79 35.97 0.47
CA GLU A 156 8.99 35.50 -0.24
C GLU A 156 9.93 36.66 -0.64
N LYS A 157 9.40 37.87 -0.82
CA LYS A 157 10.19 39.06 -1.17
C LYS A 157 10.97 39.66 0.00
N SER A 158 10.54 39.38 1.23
CA SER A 158 11.10 39.95 2.46
C SER A 158 11.52 38.88 3.47
N ALA A 159 11.50 37.61 3.08
CA ALA A 159 11.82 36.50 3.95
C ALA A 159 13.31 36.52 4.33
N PRO A 160 13.65 36.38 5.63
CA PRO A 160 15.01 36.10 6.06
C PRO A 160 15.52 34.80 5.44
N ASP A 161 16.82 34.71 5.18
CA ASP A 161 17.45 33.54 4.56
C ASP A 161 17.12 32.23 5.30
N GLN A 162 17.08 32.26 6.64
CA GLN A 162 16.76 31.07 7.44
C GLN A 162 15.32 30.57 7.25
N ALA A 163 14.39 31.44 6.84
CA ALA A 163 12.97 31.12 6.70
C ALA A 163 12.51 30.97 5.24
N LEU A 164 13.30 31.45 4.27
CA LEU A 164 12.97 31.42 2.85
C LEU A 164 12.66 30.00 2.35
N ASN A 165 13.41 28.99 2.81
CA ASN A 165 13.14 27.60 2.44
C ASN A 165 11.75 27.13 2.90
N GLN A 166 11.33 27.50 4.12
CA GLN A 166 10.02 27.12 4.64
C GLN A 166 8.90 27.78 3.82
N ILE A 167 9.05 29.05 3.45
CA ILE A 167 8.08 29.75 2.59
C ILE A 167 7.95 29.05 1.23
N LYS A 168 9.08 28.64 0.63
CA LYS A 168 9.08 27.89 -0.64
C LYS A 168 8.42 26.51 -0.52
N ILE A 169 8.61 25.81 0.60
CA ILE A 169 7.93 24.53 0.86
C ILE A 169 6.41 24.72 0.92
N ILE A 170 5.92 25.71 1.68
CA ILE A 170 4.47 25.98 1.76
C ILE A 170 3.93 26.37 0.38
N LYS A 171 4.69 27.16 -0.39
CA LYS A 171 4.34 27.52 -1.77
C LYS A 171 4.17 26.28 -2.64
N ALA A 172 5.15 25.36 -2.61
CA ALA A 172 5.12 24.14 -3.40
C ALA A 172 3.94 23.23 -3.04
N LEU A 173 3.64 23.08 -1.75
CA LEU A 173 2.48 22.34 -1.29
C LEU A 173 1.17 22.97 -1.76
N ALA A 174 0.99 24.28 -1.58
CA ALA A 174 -0.23 24.99 -1.97
C ALA A 174 -0.44 25.01 -3.50
N LEU A 175 0.63 25.17 -4.28
CA LEU A 175 0.59 25.10 -5.74
C LEU A 175 0.23 23.70 -6.24
N THR A 176 0.71 22.66 -5.57
CA THR A 176 0.38 21.29 -5.91
C THR A 176 -1.08 21.00 -5.59
N ALA A 177 -1.50 21.28 -4.35
CA ALA A 177 -2.81 20.93 -3.80
C ALA A 177 -3.99 21.73 -4.41
N LYS A 178 -3.75 22.94 -4.94
CA LYS A 178 -4.82 23.76 -5.56
C LYS A 178 -5.29 23.26 -6.92
N GLN A 179 -4.53 22.37 -7.55
CA GLN A 179 -4.80 21.95 -8.93
C GLN A 179 -6.12 21.16 -9.01
N LYS A 180 -6.67 21.09 -10.22
CA LYS A 180 -7.88 20.30 -10.47
C LYS A 180 -7.54 18.81 -10.56
N ARG A 181 -8.39 17.99 -9.95
CA ARG A 181 -8.27 16.52 -10.03
C ARG A 181 -8.35 16.06 -11.50
N GLY A 182 -7.42 15.18 -11.90
CA GLY A 182 -7.25 14.67 -13.27
C GLY A 182 -6.30 15.50 -14.13
N GLU A 183 -5.93 16.71 -13.69
CA GLU A 183 -5.07 17.64 -14.45
C GLU A 183 -3.78 17.99 -13.70
N ALA A 184 -3.58 17.45 -12.49
CA ALA A 184 -2.47 17.82 -11.64
C ALA A 184 -1.12 17.32 -12.14
N LEU A 185 -0.13 18.22 -12.16
CA LEU A 185 1.27 17.96 -12.50
C LEU A 185 2.17 18.56 -11.43
N ILE A 186 3.46 18.20 -11.41
CA ILE A 186 4.45 18.93 -10.60
C ILE A 186 4.65 20.33 -11.23
N PRO A 187 4.27 21.44 -10.56
CA PRO A 187 4.37 22.76 -11.17
C PRO A 187 5.84 23.16 -11.37
N THR A 188 6.18 23.72 -12.53
CA THR A 188 7.56 24.06 -12.90
C THR A 188 8.27 24.91 -11.85
N GLU A 189 7.56 25.90 -11.30
CA GLU A 189 8.09 26.80 -10.26
C GLU A 189 8.43 26.11 -8.92
N THR A 190 7.99 24.87 -8.72
CA THR A 190 8.28 24.09 -7.49
C THR A 190 9.48 23.15 -7.63
N GLN A 191 9.96 22.92 -8.84
CA GLN A 191 10.98 21.91 -9.15
C GLN A 191 12.30 22.17 -8.41
N SER A 192 12.77 23.41 -8.38
CA SER A 192 13.99 23.78 -7.64
C SER A 192 13.85 23.56 -6.13
N THR A 193 12.65 23.79 -5.58
CA THR A 193 12.34 23.56 -4.16
C THR A 193 12.34 22.07 -3.83
N LEU A 194 11.79 21.22 -4.72
CA LEU A 194 11.85 19.77 -4.58
C LEU A 194 13.28 19.25 -4.59
N ILE A 195 14.13 19.72 -5.51
CA ILE A 195 15.54 19.33 -5.57
C ILE A 195 16.29 19.78 -4.32
N ALA A 196 16.09 21.04 -3.89
CA ALA A 196 16.73 21.59 -2.69
C ALA A 196 16.34 20.84 -1.41
N ASN A 197 15.14 20.26 -1.38
CA ASN A 197 14.59 19.53 -0.23
C ASN A 197 14.47 18.02 -0.48
N LYS A 198 15.28 17.46 -1.39
CA LYS A 198 15.21 16.03 -1.77
C LYS A 198 15.37 15.03 -0.61
N ASN A 199 16.04 15.47 0.47
CA ASN A 199 16.26 14.66 1.68
C ASN A 199 15.16 14.83 2.73
N ASN A 200 14.21 15.75 2.52
CA ASN A 200 13.04 15.92 3.39
C ASN A 200 11.96 14.93 2.95
N SER A 201 12.02 13.70 3.44
CA SER A 201 11.09 12.63 3.05
C SER A 201 9.62 12.99 3.31
N GLN A 202 9.31 13.72 4.38
CA GLN A 202 7.95 14.16 4.70
C GLN A 202 7.40 15.13 3.63
N PHE A 203 8.21 16.10 3.21
CA PHE A 203 7.84 17.04 2.14
C PHE A 203 7.66 16.34 0.79
N ILE A 204 8.61 15.49 0.40
CA ILE A 204 8.51 14.72 -0.85
C ILE A 204 7.27 13.81 -0.84
N PHE A 205 7.02 13.14 0.28
CA PHE A 205 5.84 12.31 0.46
C PHE A 205 4.55 13.13 0.38
N ALA A 206 4.47 14.29 1.05
CA ALA A 206 3.29 15.16 1.02
C ALA A 206 2.95 15.62 -0.41
N ILE A 207 3.95 16.04 -1.20
CA ILE A 207 3.75 16.39 -2.61
C ILE A 207 3.25 15.19 -3.41
N GLY A 208 3.86 14.00 -3.21
CA GLY A 208 3.41 12.76 -3.84
C GLY A 208 1.96 12.42 -3.50
N LYS A 209 1.55 12.55 -2.23
CA LYS A 209 0.19 12.31 -1.76
C LYS A 209 -0.82 13.30 -2.37
N GLU A 210 -0.47 14.58 -2.47
CA GLU A 210 -1.36 15.56 -3.11
C GLU A 210 -1.57 15.21 -4.60
N LEU A 211 -0.50 14.88 -5.32
CA LEU A 211 -0.59 14.44 -6.72
C LEU A 211 -1.45 13.19 -6.87
N GLU A 212 -1.26 12.20 -6.00
CA GLU A 212 -2.06 10.98 -5.98
C GLU A 212 -3.55 11.26 -5.71
N TYR A 213 -3.87 12.09 -4.71
CA TYR A 213 -5.25 12.50 -4.41
C TYR A 213 -5.90 13.25 -5.57
N LEU A 214 -5.09 14.00 -6.33
CA LEU A 214 -5.50 14.66 -7.56
C LEU A 214 -5.48 13.74 -8.79
N GLY A 215 -5.17 12.45 -8.64
CA GLY A 215 -5.27 11.45 -9.70
C GLY A 215 -4.00 11.25 -10.54
N ASN A 216 -2.90 11.91 -10.23
CA ASN A 216 -1.60 11.70 -10.89
C ASN A 216 -0.76 10.67 -10.12
N SER A 217 -1.08 9.39 -10.32
CA SER A 217 -0.35 8.27 -9.71
C SER A 217 1.09 8.14 -10.23
N THR A 218 1.37 8.59 -11.45
CA THR A 218 2.69 8.49 -12.09
C THR A 218 3.72 9.33 -11.37
N ASP A 219 3.45 10.63 -11.21
CA ASP A 219 4.37 11.52 -10.50
C ASP A 219 4.43 11.18 -9.01
N ALA A 220 3.32 10.73 -8.43
CA ALA A 220 3.30 10.22 -7.06
C ALA A 220 4.26 9.03 -6.87
N ALA A 221 4.20 8.00 -7.73
CA ALA A 221 5.13 6.85 -7.66
C ALA A 221 6.59 7.28 -7.83
N LEU A 222 6.87 8.21 -8.75
CA LEU A 222 8.21 8.73 -8.97
C LEU A 222 8.74 9.42 -7.72
N LEU A 223 7.92 10.20 -7.02
CA LEU A 223 8.31 10.83 -5.74
C LEU A 223 8.41 9.81 -4.59
N TYR A 224 7.50 8.85 -4.49
CA TYR A 224 7.59 7.78 -3.48
C TYR A 224 8.86 6.94 -3.63
N SER A 225 9.35 6.76 -4.86
CA SER A 225 10.61 6.05 -5.12
C SER A 225 11.85 6.74 -4.52
N LYS A 226 11.72 8.01 -4.09
CA LYS A 226 12.78 8.79 -3.45
C LYS A 226 12.80 8.68 -1.93
N LEU A 227 11.79 8.04 -1.34
CA LEU A 227 11.73 7.82 0.10
C LEU A 227 12.75 6.76 0.50
N ALA A 228 13.31 6.89 1.70
CA ALA A 228 14.29 5.93 2.21
C ALA A 228 13.64 4.55 2.40
N ASN A 229 14.32 3.49 1.93
CA ASN A 229 13.85 2.11 2.06
C ASN A 229 14.55 1.39 3.23
N THR A 230 13.82 0.53 3.93
CA THR A 230 14.20 -0.15 5.18
C THR A 230 15.19 -1.31 5.04
N PHE A 231 15.52 -1.76 3.82
CA PHE A 231 16.27 -3.01 3.66
C PHE A 231 17.78 -2.91 3.92
N ASN A 232 18.37 -1.71 3.91
CA ASN A 232 19.77 -1.52 4.30
C ASN A 232 19.84 -1.09 5.77
N LYS A 233 19.76 -2.08 6.67
CA LYS A 233 19.70 -1.93 8.13
C LYS A 233 20.89 -1.21 8.77
N GLU A 234 22.01 -1.01 8.07
CA GLU A 234 23.24 -0.49 8.67
C GLU A 234 23.33 1.06 8.68
N GLU A 235 22.52 1.77 7.88
CA GLU A 235 22.56 3.24 7.76
C GLU A 235 21.19 3.94 7.70
N ALA A 236 20.09 3.20 7.84
CA ALA A 236 18.76 3.78 7.79
C ALA A 236 18.49 4.61 9.06
N ASP A 237 18.73 5.93 8.98
CA ASP A 237 18.20 6.90 9.93
C ASP A 237 16.68 6.72 9.99
N ALA A 238 16.19 6.16 11.10
CA ALA A 238 14.78 5.84 11.30
C ALA A 238 13.85 7.04 11.09
N ASN A 239 14.39 8.27 11.21
CA ASN A 239 13.66 9.51 10.99
C ASN A 239 13.39 9.81 9.50
N LYS A 240 13.97 9.06 8.56
CA LYS A 240 13.79 9.25 7.11
C LYS A 240 12.77 8.31 6.47
N ILE A 241 12.31 7.30 7.22
CA ILE A 241 11.33 6.32 6.74
C ILE A 241 9.92 6.91 6.92
N VAL A 242 9.11 6.82 5.87
CA VAL A 242 7.70 7.20 5.92
C VAL A 242 6.87 5.92 5.91
N PHE A 243 5.93 5.83 6.85
CA PHE A 243 4.93 4.77 6.88
C PHE A 243 3.59 5.36 6.45
N TRP A 244 2.83 4.66 5.61
CA TRP A 244 1.49 5.10 5.24
C TRP A 244 0.56 3.95 4.90
N LYS A 245 -0.74 4.12 5.14
CA LYS A 245 -1.75 3.11 4.80
C LYS A 245 -2.36 3.38 3.42
N MET A 246 -2.92 2.34 2.81
CA MET A 246 -3.81 2.51 1.67
C MET A 246 -5.22 2.92 2.12
N LYS A 247 -5.96 3.58 1.23
CA LYS A 247 -7.40 3.83 1.43
C LYS A 247 -8.19 2.55 1.15
N THR A 248 -8.28 1.63 2.11
CA THR A 248 -8.92 0.32 1.93
C THR A 248 -10.40 0.43 1.55
N LYS A 249 -10.88 -0.45 0.65
CA LYS A 249 -12.29 -0.83 0.56
C LYS A 249 -12.50 -2.14 1.34
N GLU A 250 -13.00 -2.00 2.57
CA GLU A 250 -13.84 -2.97 3.30
C GLU A 250 -13.39 -4.43 3.55
N ARG A 251 -12.30 -4.98 3.00
CA ARG A 251 -11.83 -6.31 3.42
C ARG A 251 -10.81 -6.20 4.56
N LYS A 252 -11.06 -6.98 5.61
CA LYS A 252 -10.24 -7.10 6.82
C LYS A 252 -8.94 -7.84 6.49
N ALA A 253 -7.98 -7.13 5.89
CA ALA A 253 -6.62 -7.65 5.70
C ALA A 253 -5.93 -7.78 7.07
N TYR A 254 -5.22 -8.90 7.30
CA TYR A 254 -4.55 -9.14 8.58
C TYR A 254 -3.15 -8.51 8.61
N HIS A 255 -2.91 -7.69 9.64
CA HIS A 255 -1.67 -7.26 10.31
C HIS A 255 -0.42 -6.79 9.52
N THR A 256 -0.16 -7.22 8.28
CA THR A 256 1.02 -6.81 7.49
C THR A 256 0.70 -5.91 6.31
N ASP A 257 -0.56 -5.87 5.86
CA ASP A 257 -1.03 -5.03 4.75
C ASP A 257 -1.58 -3.67 5.24
N GLU A 258 -1.43 -3.39 6.53
CA GLU A 258 -1.97 -2.16 7.12
C GLU A 258 -1.17 -0.92 6.76
N TYR A 259 0.10 -1.06 6.38
CA TYR A 259 0.95 0.07 6.03
C TYR A 259 2.08 -0.33 5.08
N PHE A 260 2.60 0.67 4.37
CA PHE A 260 3.65 0.57 3.38
C PHE A 260 4.83 1.42 3.80
N VAL A 261 6.02 1.00 3.40
CA VAL A 261 7.30 1.70 3.65
C VAL A 261 8.03 2.03 2.36
N ASP A 262 7.64 1.43 1.25
CA ASP A 262 8.25 1.65 -0.05
C ASP A 262 7.20 1.76 -1.16
N TYR A 263 7.63 2.36 -2.27
CA TYR A 263 6.77 2.64 -3.40
C TYR A 263 6.33 1.38 -4.15
N PHE A 264 7.15 0.33 -4.18
CA PHE A 264 6.94 -0.83 -5.04
C PHE A 264 5.82 -1.70 -4.48
N ASP A 265 5.88 -2.01 -3.19
CA ASP A 265 4.84 -2.74 -2.47
C ASP A 265 3.53 -1.94 -2.50
N TYR A 266 3.60 -0.63 -2.26
CA TYR A 266 2.42 0.23 -2.39
C TYR A 266 1.82 0.20 -3.79
N SER A 267 2.63 0.28 -4.84
CA SER A 267 2.18 0.24 -6.23
C SER A 267 1.61 -1.14 -6.62
N ASP A 268 2.13 -2.23 -6.04
CA ASP A 268 1.60 -3.56 -6.26
C ASP A 268 0.16 -3.69 -5.76
N PHE A 269 -0.10 -3.15 -4.57
CA PHE A 269 -1.40 -3.24 -3.93
C PHE A 269 -2.40 -2.17 -4.40
N VAL A 270 -1.96 -0.94 -4.63
CA VAL A 270 -2.87 0.21 -4.79
C VAL A 270 -3.09 0.60 -6.25
N TYR A 271 -2.05 0.52 -7.09
CA TYR A 271 -2.16 1.00 -8.47
C TYR A 271 -2.75 -0.06 -9.41
N THR A 272 -3.59 0.38 -10.33
CA THR A 272 -4.18 -0.49 -11.35
C THR A 272 -3.14 -0.86 -12.41
N THR A 273 -3.45 -1.89 -13.20
CA THR A 273 -2.66 -2.31 -14.37
C THR A 273 -2.40 -1.14 -15.33
N GLU A 274 -3.41 -0.30 -15.59
CA GLU A 274 -3.28 0.89 -16.43
C GLU A 274 -2.35 1.94 -15.82
N GLN A 275 -2.47 2.20 -14.52
CA GLN A 275 -1.58 3.15 -13.83
C GLN A 275 -0.13 2.68 -13.83
N THR A 276 0.12 1.38 -13.62
CA THR A 276 1.47 0.80 -13.72
C THR A 276 2.01 0.89 -15.15
N GLN A 277 1.19 0.63 -16.17
CA GLN A 277 1.58 0.78 -17.56
C GLN A 277 1.94 2.24 -17.88
N ASN A 278 1.10 3.20 -17.50
CA ASN A 278 1.32 4.63 -17.69
C ASN A 278 2.61 5.10 -17.01
N LEU A 279 2.93 4.58 -15.81
CA LEU A 279 4.19 4.86 -15.14
C LEU A 279 5.40 4.40 -15.97
N ILE A 280 5.38 3.16 -16.47
CA ILE A 280 6.47 2.61 -17.27
C ILE A 280 6.66 3.38 -18.58
N GLU A 281 5.56 3.68 -19.28
CA GLU A 281 5.59 4.47 -20.52
C GLU A 281 6.15 5.87 -20.28
N ASN A 282 5.75 6.51 -19.18
CA ASN A 282 6.26 7.82 -18.78
C ASN A 282 7.76 7.78 -18.50
N ILE A 283 8.26 6.79 -17.75
CA ILE A 283 9.69 6.63 -17.48
C ILE A 283 10.45 6.42 -18.80
N GLN A 284 10.01 5.49 -19.64
CA GLN A 284 10.68 5.18 -20.92
C GLN A 284 10.79 6.41 -21.82
N LYS A 285 9.73 7.22 -21.89
CA LYS A 285 9.71 8.44 -22.70
C LYS A 285 10.67 9.51 -22.20
N ASN A 286 10.92 9.60 -20.89
CA ASN A 286 11.57 10.76 -20.28
C ASN A 286 12.90 10.46 -19.55
N LYS A 287 13.28 9.19 -19.34
CA LYS A 287 14.47 8.81 -18.54
C LYS A 287 15.81 9.32 -19.08
N GLU A 288 15.88 9.66 -20.36
CA GLU A 288 17.11 10.17 -21.01
C GLU A 288 17.23 11.70 -20.95
N HIS A 289 16.22 12.40 -20.40
CA HIS A 289 16.28 13.84 -20.23
C HIS A 289 17.37 14.23 -19.23
N LYS A 290 18.16 15.25 -19.58
CA LYS A 290 19.36 15.65 -18.84
C LYS A 290 19.18 16.89 -17.97
N ASP A 291 18.00 17.52 -17.99
CA ASP A 291 17.73 18.64 -17.08
C ASP A 291 17.71 18.15 -15.63
N SER A 292 18.13 19.03 -14.70
CA SER A 292 18.35 18.66 -13.30
C SER A 292 17.12 18.07 -12.62
N PHE A 293 15.93 18.55 -12.98
CA PHE A 293 14.68 18.05 -12.41
C PHE A 293 14.30 16.69 -12.99
N SER A 294 14.42 16.46 -14.29
CA SER A 294 14.18 15.13 -14.87
C SER A 294 15.15 14.09 -14.32
N VAL A 295 16.44 14.42 -14.18
CA VAL A 295 17.42 13.53 -13.54
C VAL A 295 16.97 13.20 -12.12
N PHE A 296 16.63 14.22 -11.31
CA PHE A 296 16.08 14.00 -9.98
C PHE A 296 14.83 13.12 -10.01
N LYS A 297 13.86 13.38 -10.89
CA LYS A 297 12.56 12.68 -10.93
C LYS A 297 12.69 11.21 -11.30
N TYR A 298 13.51 10.87 -12.29
CA TYR A 298 13.57 9.51 -12.85
C TYR A 298 14.73 8.65 -12.34
N GLU A 299 15.70 9.22 -11.62
CA GLU A 299 16.97 8.55 -11.25
C GLU A 299 16.81 7.16 -10.62
N VAL A 300 15.77 6.90 -9.82
CA VAL A 300 15.58 5.58 -9.18
C VAL A 300 14.85 4.61 -10.12
N LEU A 301 13.70 5.02 -10.67
CA LEU A 301 12.85 4.09 -11.43
C LEU A 301 13.36 3.79 -12.83
N LYS A 302 14.23 4.63 -13.42
CA LYS A 302 14.84 4.36 -14.73
C LYS A 302 15.61 3.02 -14.76
N ASP A 303 16.22 2.66 -13.64
CA ASP A 303 17.02 1.44 -13.50
C ASP A 303 16.17 0.24 -13.02
N GLN A 304 14.93 0.50 -12.58
CA GLN A 304 13.99 -0.52 -12.11
C GLN A 304 12.90 -0.87 -13.14
N ILE A 305 13.02 -0.39 -14.38
CA ILE A 305 12.07 -0.69 -15.47
C ILE A 305 11.81 -2.20 -15.63
N PRO A 306 12.83 -3.09 -15.65
CA PRO A 306 12.58 -4.54 -15.71
C PRO A 306 11.71 -5.06 -14.56
N LYS A 307 11.94 -4.58 -13.34
CA LYS A 307 11.14 -4.93 -12.15
C LYS A 307 9.70 -4.41 -12.27
N LEU A 308 9.50 -3.24 -12.86
CA LEU A 308 8.15 -2.72 -13.14
C LEU A 308 7.42 -3.51 -14.23
N TYR A 309 8.13 -4.03 -15.23
CA TYR A 309 7.52 -4.95 -16.20
C TYR A 309 7.14 -6.28 -15.57
N ASP A 310 7.92 -6.82 -14.64
CA ASP A 310 7.50 -7.98 -13.83
C ASP A 310 6.20 -7.68 -13.07
N LEU A 311 6.12 -6.51 -12.41
CA LEU A 311 4.91 -6.07 -11.73
C LEU A 311 3.71 -5.99 -12.67
N LEU A 312 3.86 -5.33 -13.82
CA LEU A 312 2.80 -5.18 -14.81
C LEU A 312 2.35 -6.56 -15.36
N GLY A 313 3.28 -7.44 -15.69
CA GLY A 313 2.99 -8.79 -16.16
C GLY A 313 2.26 -9.62 -15.10
N THR A 314 2.66 -9.49 -13.83
CA THR A 314 2.00 -10.13 -12.69
C THR A 314 0.55 -9.64 -12.57
N LYS A 315 0.28 -8.33 -12.69
CA LYS A 315 -1.09 -7.80 -12.71
C LYS A 315 -1.91 -8.37 -13.89
N TYR A 316 -1.30 -8.55 -15.06
CA TYR A 316 -1.98 -9.23 -16.18
C TYR A 316 -2.30 -10.70 -15.88
N ILE A 317 -1.42 -11.45 -15.17
CA ILE A 317 -1.72 -12.81 -14.71
C ILE A 317 -2.90 -12.82 -13.72
N ARG A 318 -2.96 -11.85 -12.79
CA ARG A 318 -4.08 -11.70 -11.85
C ARG A 318 -5.42 -11.58 -12.59
N GLN A 319 -5.43 -10.81 -13.67
CA GLN A 319 -6.58 -10.63 -14.58
C GLN A 319 -6.78 -11.76 -15.60
N ASN A 320 -5.94 -12.81 -15.57
CA ASN A 320 -5.91 -13.89 -16.54
C ASN A 320 -5.72 -13.44 -18.01
N LYS A 321 -5.07 -12.30 -18.25
CA LYS A 321 -4.74 -11.76 -19.58
C LYS A 321 -3.36 -12.27 -20.02
N LEU A 322 -3.29 -13.55 -20.36
CA LEU A 322 -2.02 -14.26 -20.55
C LEU A 322 -1.14 -13.68 -21.66
N GLU A 323 -1.72 -13.29 -22.80
CA GLU A 323 -0.96 -12.72 -23.92
C GLU A 323 -0.32 -11.37 -23.56
N ASN A 324 -1.07 -10.51 -22.86
CA ASN A 324 -0.54 -9.26 -22.32
C ASN A 324 0.57 -9.52 -21.30
N ALA A 325 0.40 -10.52 -20.42
CA ALA A 325 1.41 -10.91 -19.46
C ALA A 325 2.69 -11.39 -20.16
N LEU A 326 2.57 -12.27 -21.17
CA LEU A 326 3.69 -12.80 -21.93
C LEU A 326 4.49 -11.68 -22.62
N ALA A 327 3.80 -10.82 -23.37
CA ALA A 327 4.41 -9.68 -24.06
C ALA A 327 5.07 -8.70 -23.08
N THR A 328 4.56 -8.57 -21.87
CA THR A 328 5.13 -7.71 -20.83
C THR A 328 6.37 -8.34 -20.18
N PHE A 329 6.30 -9.63 -19.82
CA PHE A 329 7.43 -10.34 -19.23
C PHE A 329 8.63 -10.42 -20.16
N GLU A 330 8.40 -10.50 -21.47
CA GLU A 330 9.48 -10.42 -22.48
C GLU A 330 10.31 -9.14 -22.34
N LYS A 331 9.66 -8.00 -22.08
CA LYS A 331 10.31 -6.69 -21.94
C LYS A 331 11.19 -6.56 -20.69
N SER A 332 11.06 -7.46 -19.71
CA SER A 332 11.93 -7.47 -18.52
C SER A 332 13.36 -7.90 -18.87
N GLY A 333 13.53 -8.71 -19.93
CA GLY A 333 14.83 -9.15 -20.43
C GLY A 333 15.47 -10.30 -19.63
N ASN A 334 16.30 -11.10 -20.30
CA ASN A 334 16.90 -12.31 -19.72
C ASN A 334 17.82 -12.00 -18.53
N GLN A 335 18.53 -10.88 -18.54
CA GLN A 335 19.41 -10.51 -17.43
C GLN A 335 18.63 -10.33 -16.12
N TYR A 336 17.43 -9.77 -16.20
CA TYR A 336 16.54 -9.64 -15.04
C TYR A 336 16.10 -11.03 -14.55
N TRP A 337 15.53 -11.87 -15.42
CA TRP A 337 15.08 -13.22 -15.06
C TRP A 337 16.22 -14.13 -14.56
N ASN A 338 17.46 -13.84 -14.95
CA ASN A 338 18.61 -14.60 -14.48
C ASN A 338 19.01 -14.30 -13.04
N ARG A 339 18.67 -13.09 -12.57
CA ARG A 339 18.97 -12.60 -11.21
C ARG A 339 17.77 -12.71 -10.28
N ALA A 340 16.59 -12.39 -10.80
CA ALA A 340 15.34 -12.51 -10.09
C ALA A 340 15.09 -13.98 -9.69
N TYR A 341 14.58 -14.20 -8.48
CA TYR A 341 14.23 -15.53 -7.96
C TYR A 341 15.43 -16.46 -7.70
N THR A 342 16.58 -15.90 -7.32
CA THR A 342 17.73 -16.68 -6.83
C THR A 342 17.69 -16.83 -5.30
N LEU A 343 18.36 -17.88 -4.78
CA LEU A 343 18.44 -18.20 -3.34
C LEU A 343 18.98 -17.06 -2.45
N TRP A 344 19.58 -16.03 -3.05
CA TRP A 344 20.25 -14.93 -2.37
C TRP A 344 19.33 -13.75 -2.03
N ASP A 345 18.27 -13.51 -2.81
CA ASP A 345 17.41 -12.33 -2.65
C ASP A 345 16.16 -12.60 -1.80
N ASP A 346 15.50 -13.76 -1.96
CA ASP A 346 14.35 -14.15 -1.13
C ASP A 346 14.07 -15.65 -1.27
N LYS A 347 14.35 -16.43 -0.21
CA LYS A 347 14.13 -17.90 -0.21
C LYS A 347 12.66 -18.29 -0.42
N LEU A 348 11.72 -17.36 -0.26
CA LEU A 348 10.28 -17.60 -0.37
C LEU A 348 9.74 -17.40 -1.79
N ASN A 349 10.55 -16.90 -2.72
CA ASN A 349 10.17 -16.58 -4.09
C ASN A 349 11.11 -17.30 -5.07
N ILE A 350 11.06 -18.63 -5.13
CA ILE A 350 11.90 -19.42 -6.06
C ILE A 350 11.03 -20.35 -6.88
N PHE A 351 11.32 -20.45 -8.18
CA PHE A 351 10.74 -21.47 -9.05
C PHE A 351 11.40 -22.82 -8.79
N ASP A 352 10.95 -23.51 -7.74
CA ASP A 352 11.59 -24.74 -7.26
C ASP A 352 11.25 -25.97 -8.11
N GLN A 353 10.03 -26.03 -8.66
CA GLN A 353 9.52 -27.20 -9.37
C GLN A 353 8.65 -26.80 -10.56
N ASN A 354 8.59 -27.67 -11.58
CA ASN A 354 7.82 -27.39 -12.78
C ASN A 354 6.31 -27.42 -12.47
N PRO A 355 5.59 -26.29 -12.62
CA PRO A 355 4.22 -26.16 -12.16
C PRO A 355 3.20 -26.98 -12.97
N PHE A 356 3.58 -27.48 -14.15
CA PHE A 356 2.73 -28.32 -14.97
C PHE A 356 2.75 -29.78 -14.51
N TYR A 357 3.85 -30.23 -13.90
CA TYR A 357 4.10 -31.65 -13.61
C TYR A 357 4.17 -31.96 -12.11
N ASN A 358 4.49 -30.97 -11.28
CA ASN A 358 4.73 -31.13 -9.86
C ASN A 358 3.73 -30.31 -9.04
N LEU A 359 3.11 -30.95 -8.04
CA LEU A 359 2.22 -30.30 -7.08
C LEU A 359 2.83 -30.41 -5.68
N LYS A 360 2.73 -29.33 -4.89
CA LYS A 360 3.21 -29.33 -3.51
C LYS A 360 2.55 -30.44 -2.68
N TYR A 361 3.32 -31.06 -1.79
CA TYR A 361 2.90 -32.17 -0.91
C TYR A 361 2.27 -33.36 -1.66
N THR A 362 2.63 -33.55 -2.93
CA THR A 362 2.13 -34.65 -3.78
C THR A 362 3.33 -35.39 -4.35
N PRO A 363 3.43 -36.73 -4.23
CA PRO A 363 4.45 -37.52 -4.89
C PRO A 363 4.45 -37.25 -6.40
N GLN A 364 5.61 -37.37 -7.04
CA GLN A 364 5.70 -37.18 -8.49
C GLN A 364 4.88 -38.24 -9.22
N PHE A 365 3.82 -37.80 -9.92
CA PHE A 365 2.91 -38.69 -10.65
C PHE A 365 2.86 -38.42 -12.16
N ILE A 366 3.48 -37.32 -12.61
CA ILE A 366 3.69 -37.02 -14.03
C ILE A 366 5.19 -36.91 -14.26
N THR A 367 5.70 -37.59 -15.29
CA THR A 367 7.10 -37.47 -15.69
C THR A 367 7.30 -36.17 -16.47
N PRO A 368 8.15 -35.23 -16.00
CA PRO A 368 8.47 -34.02 -16.75
C PRO A 368 9.13 -34.38 -18.08
N ILE A 369 8.56 -33.89 -19.17
CA ILE A 369 9.10 -34.10 -20.53
C ILE A 369 9.97 -32.90 -20.94
N GLU A 370 9.69 -31.74 -20.35
CA GLU A 370 10.31 -30.47 -20.74
C GLU A 370 11.33 -30.01 -19.70
N LYS A 371 12.55 -29.70 -20.16
CA LYS A 371 13.59 -29.05 -19.38
C LYS A 371 13.61 -27.55 -19.72
N ILE A 372 12.60 -26.82 -19.26
CA ILE A 372 12.57 -25.36 -19.36
C ILE A 372 13.21 -24.74 -18.12
N ARG A 373 13.97 -23.66 -18.31
CA ARG A 373 14.32 -22.78 -17.19
C ARG A 373 13.05 -22.07 -16.74
N LEU A 374 12.66 -22.26 -15.49
CA LEU A 374 11.43 -21.70 -14.96
C LEU A 374 11.62 -20.23 -14.60
N ASN A 375 10.74 -19.39 -15.15
CA ASN A 375 10.51 -18.02 -14.74
C ASN A 375 9.10 -17.61 -15.22
N LYS A 376 8.64 -16.41 -14.85
CA LYS A 376 7.30 -15.96 -15.22
C LYS A 376 7.05 -15.93 -16.73
N TYR A 377 8.05 -15.56 -17.54
CA TYR A 377 7.95 -15.57 -19.00
C TYR A 377 7.77 -16.99 -19.54
N THR A 378 8.64 -17.94 -19.19
CA THR A 378 8.60 -19.31 -19.73
C THR A 378 7.38 -20.08 -19.28
N VAL A 379 6.97 -19.91 -18.01
CA VAL A 379 5.74 -20.51 -17.48
C VAL A 379 4.51 -19.95 -18.20
N THR A 380 4.41 -18.63 -18.39
CA THR A 380 3.27 -18.03 -19.10
C THR A 380 3.22 -18.49 -20.56
N LYS A 381 4.37 -18.52 -21.24
CA LYS A 381 4.47 -19.00 -22.62
C LYS A 381 4.00 -20.45 -22.75
N GLN A 382 4.43 -21.31 -21.82
CA GLN A 382 4.06 -22.71 -21.84
C GLN A 382 2.58 -22.92 -21.50
N LEU A 383 2.02 -22.13 -20.58
CA LEU A 383 0.60 -22.15 -20.25
C LEU A 383 -0.27 -21.83 -21.47
N ILE A 384 0.09 -20.78 -22.23
CA ILE A 384 -0.60 -20.42 -23.48
C ILE A 384 -0.52 -21.56 -24.50
N ASN A 385 0.66 -22.15 -24.69
CA ASN A 385 0.84 -23.28 -25.61
C ASN A 385 -0.07 -24.47 -25.23
N TYR A 386 -0.09 -24.86 -23.96
CA TYR A 386 -0.97 -25.95 -23.50
C TYR A 386 -2.45 -25.61 -23.62
N LEU A 387 -2.87 -24.37 -23.37
CA LEU A 387 -4.25 -23.93 -23.62
C LEU A 387 -4.62 -24.07 -25.10
N GLN A 388 -3.79 -23.57 -26.01
CA GLN A 388 -4.01 -23.70 -27.46
C GLN A 388 -4.15 -25.17 -27.90
N LYS A 389 -3.31 -26.06 -27.35
CA LYS A 389 -3.43 -27.50 -27.63
C LYS A 389 -4.69 -28.12 -27.03
N ALA A 390 -5.03 -27.76 -25.79
CA ALA A 390 -6.22 -28.29 -25.11
C ALA A 390 -7.52 -27.84 -25.80
N GLU A 391 -7.56 -26.63 -26.35
CA GLU A 391 -8.72 -26.06 -27.02
C GLU A 391 -8.84 -26.48 -28.49
N ASN A 392 -7.76 -26.91 -29.13
CA ASN A 392 -7.77 -27.39 -30.50
C ASN A 392 -8.60 -28.69 -30.63
N PRO A 393 -9.71 -28.69 -31.40
CA PRO A 393 -10.55 -29.88 -31.57
C PRO A 393 -9.82 -31.07 -32.22
N ASN A 394 -8.74 -30.82 -32.95
CA ASN A 394 -7.94 -31.84 -33.64
C ASN A 394 -6.87 -32.46 -32.74
N GLU A 395 -6.61 -31.91 -31.55
CA GLU A 395 -5.68 -32.51 -30.59
C GLU A 395 -6.32 -33.77 -29.98
N LYS A 396 -5.56 -34.87 -29.93
CA LYS A 396 -6.02 -36.14 -29.38
C LYS A 396 -5.90 -36.21 -27.85
N ASN A 397 -5.06 -35.36 -27.26
CA ASN A 397 -4.71 -35.35 -25.84
C ASN A 397 -5.23 -34.11 -25.10
N ARG A 398 -6.43 -33.67 -25.46
CA ARG A 398 -7.03 -32.46 -24.86
C ARG A 398 -7.17 -32.58 -23.34
N ASP A 399 -7.60 -33.75 -22.89
CA ASP A 399 -7.68 -34.16 -21.48
C ASP A 399 -6.35 -33.97 -20.72
N TYR A 400 -5.23 -34.42 -21.30
CA TYR A 400 -3.89 -34.25 -20.75
C TYR A 400 -3.50 -32.77 -20.67
N TYR A 401 -3.68 -32.01 -21.74
CA TYR A 401 -3.30 -30.60 -21.74
C TYR A 401 -4.18 -29.76 -20.81
N TYR A 402 -5.48 -30.03 -20.74
CA TYR A 402 -6.34 -29.41 -19.72
C TYR A 402 -5.88 -29.74 -18.30
N PHE A 403 -5.44 -30.98 -18.04
CA PHE A 403 -4.91 -31.36 -16.73
C PHE A 403 -3.61 -30.60 -16.39
N LEU A 404 -2.68 -30.46 -17.34
CA LEU A 404 -1.45 -29.68 -17.13
C LEU A 404 -1.73 -28.18 -16.91
N VAL A 405 -2.67 -27.61 -17.68
CA VAL A 405 -3.14 -26.23 -17.49
C VAL A 405 -3.72 -26.07 -16.08
N ALA A 406 -4.55 -27.02 -15.63
CA ALA A 406 -5.13 -27.01 -14.31
C ALA A 406 -4.08 -27.10 -13.19
N ASN A 407 -3.06 -27.95 -13.35
CA ASN A 407 -1.91 -28.02 -12.43
C ASN A 407 -1.20 -26.67 -12.31
N ALA A 408 -0.96 -25.99 -13.44
CA ALA A 408 -0.30 -24.69 -13.44
C ALA A 408 -1.11 -23.64 -12.68
N TYR A 409 -2.41 -23.50 -12.96
CA TYR A 409 -3.27 -22.57 -12.23
C TYR A 409 -3.38 -22.93 -10.74
N TYR A 410 -3.45 -24.22 -10.40
CA TYR A 410 -3.44 -24.67 -9.00
C TYR A 410 -2.17 -24.20 -8.30
N ASN A 411 -1.02 -24.37 -8.96
CA ASN A 411 0.27 -24.00 -8.41
C ASN A 411 0.50 -22.48 -8.32
N MET A 412 -0.26 -21.66 -9.05
CA MET A 412 -0.27 -20.20 -8.90
C MET A 412 -1.06 -19.72 -7.68
N GLY A 413 -1.87 -20.59 -7.07
CA GLY A 413 -2.63 -20.29 -5.86
C GLY A 413 -1.81 -20.37 -4.58
N ARG A 414 -2.45 -20.07 -3.44
CA ARG A 414 -1.84 -20.03 -2.11
C ARG A 414 -1.03 -21.28 -1.74
N GLU A 415 -1.60 -22.45 -1.98
CA GLU A 415 -0.98 -23.74 -1.61
C GLU A 415 -0.03 -24.30 -2.68
N GLY A 416 0.18 -23.53 -3.75
CA GLY A 416 0.99 -23.91 -4.90
C GLY A 416 2.49 -23.69 -4.72
N ASN A 417 3.28 -24.17 -5.69
CA ASN A 417 4.74 -23.99 -5.71
C ASN A 417 5.21 -22.79 -6.56
N ILE A 418 4.29 -22.07 -7.23
CA ILE A 418 4.61 -20.87 -8.01
C ILE A 418 3.65 -19.71 -7.70
N SER A 419 3.30 -19.51 -6.42
CA SER A 419 2.46 -18.41 -5.96
C SER A 419 2.98 -17.04 -6.41
N MET A 420 4.29 -16.92 -6.67
CA MET A 420 4.91 -15.69 -7.15
C MET A 420 4.40 -15.21 -8.52
N MET A 421 3.76 -16.07 -9.31
CA MET A 421 3.04 -15.67 -10.52
C MET A 421 1.91 -14.69 -10.24
N ARG A 422 1.34 -14.70 -9.03
CA ARG A 422 0.25 -13.82 -8.59
C ARG A 422 0.64 -12.90 -7.43
N ARG A 423 1.69 -13.21 -6.66
CA ARG A 423 2.11 -12.47 -5.46
C ARG A 423 3.61 -12.16 -5.49
N LEU A 424 4.01 -10.89 -5.61
CA LEU A 424 5.44 -10.57 -5.67
C LEU A 424 6.17 -10.78 -4.35
N ASN A 425 5.46 -10.68 -3.22
CA ASN A 425 6.03 -10.87 -1.88
C ASN A 425 5.35 -12.04 -1.15
N GLY A 426 6.15 -12.92 -0.54
CA GLY A 426 5.68 -14.16 0.10
C GLY A 426 4.73 -13.96 1.30
N TRP A 427 4.78 -12.80 1.97
CA TRP A 427 3.93 -12.47 3.12
C TRP A 427 2.42 -12.48 2.79
N SER A 428 2.06 -12.09 1.57
CA SER A 428 0.67 -12.08 1.07
C SER A 428 0.06 -13.49 0.91
N GLY A 429 0.86 -14.56 1.02
CA GLY A 429 0.36 -15.94 1.03
C GLY A 429 -0.35 -16.33 2.34
N TYR A 430 -0.04 -15.66 3.45
CA TYR A 430 -0.52 -16.05 4.77
C TYR A 430 -1.79 -15.32 5.21
N TYR A 431 -1.99 -14.08 4.75
CA TYR A 431 -3.06 -13.17 5.21
C TYR A 431 -3.97 -12.72 4.08
N LEU A 432 -5.26 -12.52 4.38
CA LEU A 432 -6.22 -11.92 3.44
C LEU A 432 -5.68 -10.60 2.89
N SER A 433 -5.74 -10.43 1.57
CA SER A 433 -5.23 -9.24 0.88
C SER A 433 -6.33 -8.52 0.09
N ASN A 434 -6.09 -7.24 -0.21
CA ASN A 434 -6.95 -6.43 -1.07
C ASN A 434 -6.58 -6.49 -2.56
N ILE A 435 -5.71 -7.43 -2.95
CA ILE A 435 -5.30 -7.60 -4.35
C ILE A 435 -6.49 -8.12 -5.17
N GLU A 436 -6.62 -7.63 -6.41
CA GLU A 436 -7.81 -7.84 -7.26
C GLU A 436 -8.21 -9.32 -7.48
N ASP A 437 -7.24 -10.24 -7.47
CA ASP A 437 -7.46 -11.67 -7.70
C ASP A 437 -7.46 -12.50 -6.42
N GLU A 438 -7.69 -11.90 -5.24
CA GLU A 438 -7.67 -12.60 -3.94
C GLU A 438 -8.56 -13.84 -3.91
N ILE A 439 -9.75 -13.74 -4.53
CA ILE A 439 -10.68 -14.86 -4.65
C ILE A 439 -10.06 -15.99 -5.48
N GLU A 440 -9.44 -15.68 -6.62
CA GLU A 440 -8.80 -16.70 -7.46
C GLU A 440 -7.59 -17.32 -6.76
N PHE A 441 -6.73 -16.48 -6.18
CA PHE A 441 -5.51 -16.91 -5.49
C PHE A 441 -5.78 -17.91 -4.37
N ARG A 442 -6.91 -17.78 -3.68
CA ARG A 442 -7.29 -18.68 -2.58
C ARG A 442 -8.22 -19.82 -2.99
N GLN A 443 -9.16 -19.60 -3.89
CA GLN A 443 -10.19 -20.59 -4.21
C GLN A 443 -9.82 -21.49 -5.40
N SER A 444 -8.75 -21.17 -6.15
CA SER A 444 -8.29 -21.97 -7.29
C SER A 444 -9.38 -22.23 -8.35
N ASN A 445 -10.20 -21.22 -8.67
CA ASN A 445 -11.37 -21.40 -9.54
C ASN A 445 -10.97 -21.76 -10.97
N LEU A 446 -9.89 -21.18 -11.51
CA LEU A 446 -9.39 -21.53 -12.84
C LEU A 446 -8.88 -22.98 -12.88
N ALA A 447 -8.14 -23.41 -11.85
CA ALA A 447 -7.67 -24.79 -11.76
C ALA A 447 -8.85 -25.77 -11.77
N LYS A 448 -9.87 -25.50 -10.95
CA LYS A 448 -11.11 -26.28 -10.92
C LYS A 448 -11.79 -26.36 -12.29
N HIS A 449 -11.91 -25.22 -12.99
CA HIS A 449 -12.51 -25.17 -14.32
C HIS A 449 -11.78 -26.11 -15.29
N TYR A 450 -10.45 -26.04 -15.35
CA TYR A 450 -9.66 -26.85 -16.27
C TYR A 450 -9.57 -28.33 -15.87
N TYR A 451 -9.61 -28.68 -14.58
CA TYR A 451 -9.75 -30.09 -14.19
C TYR A 451 -11.11 -30.68 -14.60
N LEU A 452 -12.18 -29.89 -14.56
CA LEU A 452 -13.49 -30.33 -15.05
C LEU A 452 -13.49 -30.53 -16.58
N LEU A 453 -12.80 -29.67 -17.34
CA LEU A 453 -12.58 -29.89 -18.76
C LEU A 453 -11.72 -31.13 -19.03
N ALA A 454 -10.65 -31.35 -18.25
CA ALA A 454 -9.86 -32.58 -18.35
C ALA A 454 -10.71 -33.83 -18.12
N LYS A 455 -11.60 -33.80 -17.11
CA LYS A 455 -12.57 -34.87 -16.85
C LYS A 455 -13.52 -35.07 -18.04
N GLN A 456 -14.02 -34.00 -18.65
CA GLN A 456 -14.97 -34.09 -19.77
C GLN A 456 -14.38 -34.81 -20.99
N TYR A 457 -13.08 -34.63 -21.25
CA TYR A 457 -12.40 -35.23 -22.39
C TYR A 457 -11.63 -36.53 -22.06
N ALA A 458 -11.67 -36.97 -20.79
CA ALA A 458 -11.01 -38.18 -20.34
C ALA A 458 -11.58 -39.42 -21.06
N GLN A 459 -10.71 -40.38 -21.36
CA GLN A 459 -11.10 -41.60 -22.09
C GLN A 459 -11.38 -42.78 -21.15
N THR A 460 -10.94 -42.70 -19.90
CA THR A 460 -11.08 -43.78 -18.92
C THR A 460 -11.70 -43.26 -17.63
N LYS A 461 -12.56 -44.09 -17.01
CA LYS A 461 -13.15 -43.76 -15.70
C LYS A 461 -12.10 -43.55 -14.62
N LYS A 462 -10.96 -44.24 -14.72
CA LYS A 462 -9.84 -44.09 -13.79
C LYS A 462 -9.24 -42.68 -13.87
N PHE A 463 -8.99 -42.16 -15.08
CA PHE A 463 -8.50 -40.78 -15.23
C PHE A 463 -9.58 -39.73 -14.89
N GLU A 464 -10.85 -39.98 -15.21
CA GLU A 464 -11.96 -39.13 -14.77
C GLU A 464 -12.01 -38.97 -13.24
N ALA A 465 -11.83 -40.07 -12.51
CA ALA A 465 -11.82 -40.08 -11.05
C ALA A 465 -10.65 -39.24 -10.49
N LEU A 466 -9.46 -39.33 -11.09
CA LEU A 466 -8.32 -38.48 -10.74
C LEU A 466 -8.62 -37.00 -10.98
N CYS A 467 -9.18 -36.64 -12.15
CA CYS A 467 -9.58 -35.26 -12.44
C CYS A 467 -10.57 -34.73 -11.39
N LEU A 468 -11.57 -35.54 -11.03
CA LEU A 468 -12.55 -35.18 -10.00
C LEU A 468 -11.91 -35.04 -8.61
N ARG A 469 -10.94 -35.91 -8.26
CA ARG A 469 -10.16 -35.79 -7.04
C ARG A 469 -9.35 -34.49 -6.96
N MET A 470 -8.86 -33.99 -8.09
CA MET A 470 -8.20 -32.68 -8.16
C MET A 470 -9.20 -31.52 -8.00
N VAL A 471 -10.41 -31.64 -8.55
CA VAL A 471 -11.50 -30.68 -8.30
C VAL A 471 -11.88 -30.64 -6.81
N VAL A 472 -11.89 -31.79 -6.13
CA VAL A 472 -12.11 -31.86 -4.67
C VAL A 472 -11.09 -31.01 -3.91
N ARG A 473 -9.80 -31.04 -4.30
CA ARG A 473 -8.76 -30.20 -3.69
C ARG A 473 -9.05 -28.71 -3.86
N CYS A 474 -9.45 -28.30 -5.06
CA CYS A 474 -9.80 -26.89 -5.33
C CYS A 474 -11.02 -26.44 -4.50
N GLU A 475 -12.06 -27.26 -4.44
CA GLU A 475 -13.28 -26.94 -3.67
C GLU A 475 -13.00 -26.89 -2.16
N LYS A 476 -12.08 -27.72 -1.65
CA LYS A 476 -11.61 -27.63 -0.26
C LYS A 476 -11.06 -26.23 0.04
N HIS A 477 -10.21 -25.66 -0.81
CA HIS A 477 -9.67 -24.32 -0.59
C HIS A 477 -10.75 -23.24 -0.60
N LYS A 478 -11.79 -23.39 -1.45
CA LYS A 478 -12.94 -22.49 -1.45
C LYS A 478 -13.71 -22.53 -0.14
N ILE A 479 -13.97 -23.72 0.39
CA ILE A 479 -14.62 -23.92 1.69
C ILE A 479 -13.78 -23.29 2.80
N GLU A 480 -12.47 -23.57 2.83
CA GLU A 480 -11.52 -22.98 3.79
C GLU A 480 -11.51 -21.44 3.74
N TYR A 481 -11.53 -20.86 2.54
CA TYR A 481 -11.59 -19.41 2.37
C TYR A 481 -12.87 -18.80 2.94
N ASN A 482 -14.03 -19.39 2.61
CA ASN A 482 -15.31 -18.90 3.12
C ASN A 482 -15.33 -18.96 4.66
N ILE A 483 -14.76 -20.00 5.28
CA ILE A 483 -14.63 -20.09 6.74
C ILE A 483 -13.69 -19.02 7.30
N ILE A 484 -12.61 -18.67 6.61
CA ILE A 484 -11.72 -17.58 7.04
C ILE A 484 -12.46 -16.24 6.98
N GLU A 485 -13.28 -16.01 5.96
CA GLU A 485 -14.19 -14.85 5.92
C GLU A 485 -15.26 -14.92 7.03
N ASP A 486 -15.79 -16.12 7.31
CA ASP A 486 -16.87 -16.39 8.26
C ASP A 486 -16.40 -16.59 9.71
N ARG A 487 -15.09 -16.60 10.01
CA ARG A 487 -14.49 -16.76 11.36
C ARG A 487 -14.84 -15.62 12.35
N PHE A 488 -15.85 -14.82 12.00
CA PHE A 488 -16.70 -14.00 12.85
C PHE A 488 -17.97 -14.75 13.33
N SER A 489 -18.08 -16.06 13.10
CA SER A 489 -19.10 -16.95 13.66
C SER A 489 -18.44 -18.26 14.10
N GLU A 490 -18.69 -18.64 15.36
CA GLU A 490 -18.06 -19.75 16.05
C GLU A 490 -18.52 -21.11 15.48
N ASN A 491 -17.63 -21.86 14.83
CA ASN A 491 -17.59 -23.33 14.92
C ASN A 491 -16.38 -23.93 14.19
N ASP A 492 -15.46 -24.52 14.96
CA ASP A 492 -14.30 -25.25 14.48
C ASP A 492 -14.61 -26.73 14.36
N ASN A 493 -14.98 -27.19 13.15
CA ASN A 493 -14.81 -28.60 12.81
C ASN A 493 -14.51 -28.78 11.31
N VAL A 494 -13.21 -28.77 10.97
CA VAL A 494 -12.71 -28.88 9.59
C VAL A 494 -13.00 -30.25 8.98
N ASP A 495 -13.07 -31.31 9.80
CA ASP A 495 -13.30 -32.69 9.31
C ASP A 495 -14.74 -32.93 8.85
N SER A 496 -15.74 -32.24 9.43
CA SER A 496 -17.14 -32.33 8.97
C SER A 496 -17.41 -31.57 7.67
N MET A 497 -16.42 -30.87 7.11
CA MET A 497 -16.61 -29.98 5.95
C MET A 497 -16.21 -30.63 4.62
N ILE A 498 -15.42 -31.71 4.63
CA ILE A 498 -15.24 -32.54 3.42
C ILE A 498 -16.59 -33.14 2.98
N SER A 499 -17.51 -33.43 3.92
CA SER A 499 -18.88 -33.84 3.60
C SER A 499 -19.73 -32.76 2.91
N LEU A 500 -19.36 -31.47 2.98
CA LEU A 500 -20.00 -30.39 2.23
C LEU A 500 -19.45 -30.28 0.80
N ASN A 501 -18.33 -30.91 0.51
CA ASN A 501 -17.74 -30.91 -0.82
C ASN A 501 -18.54 -31.82 -1.75
N LYS A 502 -19.41 -31.22 -2.57
CA LYS A 502 -20.24 -31.97 -3.52
C LYS A 502 -19.44 -32.88 -4.46
N TYR A 503 -18.21 -32.51 -4.83
CA TYR A 503 -17.36 -33.31 -5.72
C TYR A 503 -16.74 -34.50 -4.98
N TYR A 504 -16.58 -34.42 -3.67
CA TYR A 504 -16.15 -35.54 -2.85
C TYR A 504 -17.27 -36.59 -2.77
N LEU A 505 -18.52 -36.14 -2.58
CA LEU A 505 -19.70 -37.01 -2.63
C LEU A 505 -19.89 -37.61 -4.02
N ASP A 506 -19.67 -36.83 -5.08
CA ASP A 506 -19.71 -37.29 -6.46
C ASP A 506 -18.66 -38.38 -6.73
N LEU A 507 -17.42 -38.16 -6.26
CA LEU A 507 -16.35 -39.16 -6.35
C LEU A 507 -16.74 -40.46 -5.64
N LYS A 508 -17.29 -40.36 -4.42
CA LYS A 508 -17.73 -41.53 -3.65
C LYS A 508 -18.86 -42.30 -4.33
N LYS A 509 -19.82 -41.59 -4.91
CA LYS A 509 -21.02 -42.20 -5.51
C LYS A 509 -20.75 -42.79 -6.88
N ASN A 510 -20.06 -42.06 -7.74
CA ASN A 510 -19.94 -42.41 -9.16
C ASN A 510 -18.62 -43.12 -9.50
N TYR A 511 -17.66 -43.12 -8.56
CA TYR A 511 -16.34 -43.75 -8.71
C TYR A 511 -15.95 -44.51 -7.43
N SER A 512 -16.91 -45.24 -6.83
CA SER A 512 -16.72 -45.98 -5.56
C SER A 512 -15.50 -46.89 -5.59
N ASP A 513 -15.26 -47.58 -6.70
CA ASP A 513 -14.18 -48.55 -6.88
C ASP A 513 -12.78 -47.91 -6.86
N TYR A 514 -12.72 -46.59 -7.00
CA TYR A 514 -11.49 -45.79 -7.05
C TYR A 514 -11.34 -44.84 -5.85
N PHE A 515 -12.39 -44.74 -5.03
CA PHE A 515 -12.51 -43.69 -4.03
C PHE A 515 -11.43 -43.80 -2.94
N ASP A 516 -11.28 -44.99 -2.35
CA ASP A 516 -10.34 -45.22 -1.26
C ASP A 516 -8.88 -45.02 -1.70
N ASP A 517 -8.54 -45.48 -2.91
CA ASP A 517 -7.22 -45.28 -3.53
C ASP A 517 -6.84 -43.79 -3.67
N LEU A 518 -7.81 -42.95 -4.05
CA LEU A 518 -7.59 -41.53 -4.36
C LEU A 518 -7.69 -40.61 -3.12
N VAL A 519 -8.39 -41.05 -2.08
CA VAL A 519 -8.66 -40.24 -0.88
C VAL A 519 -7.72 -40.58 0.27
N SER A 520 -7.26 -41.84 0.37
CA SER A 520 -6.35 -42.28 1.44
C SER A 520 -4.99 -41.57 1.40
N ASN A 521 -4.35 -41.51 0.22
CA ASN A 521 -3.12 -40.76 -0.02
C ASN A 521 -2.95 -40.44 -1.51
N CYS A 522 -1.82 -39.80 -1.86
CA CYS A 522 -1.51 -39.41 -3.24
C CYS A 522 -0.64 -40.44 -3.99
N ASP A 523 -0.27 -41.56 -3.38
CA ASP A 523 0.70 -42.52 -3.95
C ASP A 523 0.14 -43.21 -5.21
N ASN A 524 -1.18 -43.39 -5.25
CA ASN A 524 -1.86 -43.98 -6.39
C ASN A 524 -2.00 -43.04 -7.59
N PHE A 525 -1.77 -41.72 -7.45
CA PHE A 525 -2.05 -40.76 -8.53
C PHE A 525 -1.34 -41.11 -9.84
N LYS A 526 -0.13 -41.68 -9.76
CA LYS A 526 0.65 -42.12 -10.93
C LYS A 526 -0.11 -43.18 -11.73
N ALA A 527 -0.58 -44.23 -11.08
CA ALA A 527 -1.31 -45.32 -11.73
C ALA A 527 -2.64 -44.85 -12.33
N TYR A 528 -3.24 -43.79 -11.79
CA TYR A 528 -4.47 -43.19 -12.32
C TYR A 528 -4.20 -42.26 -13.51
N PHE A 529 -3.09 -41.52 -13.47
CA PHE A 529 -2.66 -40.66 -14.56
C PHE A 529 -2.19 -41.47 -15.77
N GLU A 530 -1.43 -42.55 -15.54
CA GLU A 530 -0.95 -43.45 -16.60
C GLU A 530 -2.10 -44.21 -17.28
N ALA A 531 -3.18 -44.52 -16.54
CA ALA A 531 -4.38 -45.17 -17.06
C ALA A 531 -5.29 -44.26 -17.91
N ARG A 532 -4.83 -43.06 -18.27
CA ARG A 532 -5.53 -42.16 -19.20
C ARG A 532 -5.73 -42.76 -20.59
N ARG A 533 -4.91 -43.72 -20.97
CA ARG A 533 -4.97 -44.42 -22.25
C ARG A 533 -5.14 -45.91 -22.07
#